data_AF-A0A0H2M241-F1
#
_entry.id   AF-A0A0H2M241-F1
#
_cell.length_a   1.000
_cell.length_b   1.000
_cell.length_c   1.000
_cell.angle_alpha   90.00
_cell.angle_beta   90.00
_cell.angle_gamma   90.00
#
_symmetry.space_group_name_H-M   'P 1'
#
loop_
_entity.id
_entity.type
_entity.pdbx_description
1 polymer ?
#
loop_
_entity_poly.entity_id
_entity_poly.type
_entity_poly.pdbx_seq_one_letter_code
_entity_poly.pdbx_strand_id
1 'polypeptide(L)'
;MPMDLLKQIAASRLPVSFRTPKEIDEVRILRRAGLAIALIPAPADPLTLSGGEPAAQVLALTEKGREELARIRYPGDLPPPKPRHPGLKGWLGAKRFGHGLQQVLPARGHDSRSYRNL
;
A
#
# COMPACT_ATOMS: atom_id res chain seq x y z
N MET A 1 -14.38 14.57 -9.33
CA MET A 1 -14.35 13.38 -10.20
C MET A 1 -13.79 12.27 -9.32
N PRO A 2 -14.34 11.04 -9.37
CA PRO A 2 -13.91 9.95 -8.47
C PRO A 2 -12.42 9.62 -8.60
N MET A 3 -11.80 10.02 -9.72
CA MET A 3 -10.39 9.82 -9.97
C MET A 3 -9.46 10.73 -9.16
N ASP A 4 -9.89 11.96 -8.86
CA ASP A 4 -9.14 12.86 -7.99
C ASP A 4 -9.14 12.33 -6.56
N LEU A 5 -10.27 11.75 -6.14
CA LEU A 5 -10.40 11.08 -4.86
C LEU A 5 -9.47 9.86 -4.77
N LEU A 6 -9.32 9.07 -5.83
CA LEU A 6 -8.38 7.95 -5.87
C LEU A 6 -6.92 8.41 -5.67
N LYS A 7 -6.53 9.53 -6.31
CA LYS A 7 -5.20 10.15 -6.11
C LYS A 7 -5.02 10.64 -4.66
N GLN A 8 -6.03 11.29 -4.11
CA GLN A 8 -6.01 11.78 -2.73
C GLN A 8 -5.86 10.63 -1.73
N ILE A 9 -6.61 9.53 -1.92
CA ILE A 9 -6.50 8.33 -1.10
C ILE A 9 -5.09 7.74 -1.17
N ALA A 10 -4.48 7.70 -2.36
CA ALA A 10 -3.13 7.16 -2.55
C ALA A 10 -2.03 8.03 -1.91
N ALA A 11 -2.25 9.34 -1.82
CA ALA A 11 -1.35 10.27 -1.14
C ALA A 11 -1.56 10.29 0.38
N SER A 12 -2.68 9.75 0.87
CA SER A 12 -3.04 9.76 2.28
C SER A 12 -2.52 8.54 3.03
N ARG A 13 -2.30 8.69 4.34
CA ARG A 13 -2.10 7.54 5.23
C ARG A 13 -3.46 6.93 5.54
N LEU A 14 -3.60 5.63 5.29
CA LEU A 14 -4.83 4.89 5.55
C LEU A 14 -4.89 4.40 6.99
N PRO A 15 -6.09 4.27 7.59
CA PRO A 15 -7.41 4.56 7.01
C PRO A 15 -7.74 6.06 6.94
N VAL A 16 -8.52 6.46 5.92
CA VAL A 16 -8.99 7.85 5.74
C VAL A 16 -10.52 7.91 5.71
N SER A 17 -11.10 8.94 6.31
CA SER A 17 -12.56 9.13 6.42
C SER A 17 -13.05 10.32 5.59
N PHE A 18 -14.14 10.12 4.87
CA PHE A 18 -14.84 11.13 4.07
C PHE A 18 -16.25 11.33 4.63
N ARG A 19 -16.68 12.59 4.74
CA ARG A 19 -17.95 12.95 5.41
C ARG A 19 -18.93 13.67 4.49
N THR A 20 -18.48 14.22 3.37
CA THR A 20 -19.40 14.92 2.48
C THR A 20 -20.20 13.92 1.63
N PRO A 21 -21.50 14.16 1.37
CA PRO A 21 -22.31 13.26 0.54
C PRO A 21 -21.67 12.96 -0.82
N LYS A 22 -21.07 14.00 -1.43
CA LYS A 22 -20.35 13.88 -2.71
C LYS A 22 -19.16 12.93 -2.62
N GLU A 23 -18.30 13.08 -1.60
CA GLU A 23 -17.15 12.19 -1.42
C GLU A 23 -17.62 10.76 -1.11
N ILE A 24 -18.66 10.60 -0.30
CA ILE A 24 -19.24 9.30 0.05
C ILE A 24 -19.73 8.58 -1.21
N ASP A 25 -20.39 9.29 -2.14
CA ASP A 25 -20.80 8.75 -3.42
C ASP A 25 -19.62 8.42 -4.33
N GLU A 26 -18.58 9.25 -4.36
CA GLU A 26 -17.35 8.95 -5.10
C GLU A 26 -16.62 7.71 -4.52
N VAL A 27 -16.54 7.55 -3.19
CA VAL A 27 -16.03 6.33 -2.54
C VAL A 27 -16.89 5.12 -2.90
N ARG A 28 -18.21 5.29 -3.00
CA ARG A 28 -19.14 4.23 -3.41
C ARG A 28 -18.90 3.78 -4.85
N ILE A 29 -18.63 4.72 -5.75
CA ILE A 29 -18.25 4.42 -7.13
C ILE A 29 -16.91 3.67 -7.17
N LEU A 30 -15.88 4.15 -6.46
CA LEU A 30 -14.57 3.49 -6.41
C LEU A 30 -14.64 2.07 -5.83
N ARG A 31 -15.47 1.86 -4.79
CA ARG A 31 -15.72 0.54 -4.22
C ARG A 31 -16.42 -0.39 -5.21
N ARG A 32 -17.50 0.08 -5.87
CA ARG A 32 -18.23 -0.70 -6.88
C ARG A 32 -17.34 -1.06 -8.08
N ALA A 33 -16.43 -0.17 -8.46
CA ALA A 33 -15.46 -0.40 -9.52
C ALA A 33 -14.32 -1.36 -9.12
N GLY A 34 -14.23 -1.73 -7.83
CA GLY A 34 -13.18 -2.60 -7.29
C GLY A 34 -11.83 -1.91 -7.19
N LEU A 35 -11.78 -0.58 -7.08
CA LEU A 35 -10.55 0.22 -6.99
C LEU A 35 -10.12 0.47 -5.53
N ALA A 36 -11.08 0.44 -4.60
CA ALA A 36 -10.83 0.67 -3.18
C ALA A 36 -11.66 -0.26 -2.30
N ILE A 37 -11.10 -0.62 -1.14
CA ILE A 37 -11.79 -1.31 -0.05
C ILE A 37 -12.22 -0.24 0.94
N ALA A 38 -13.54 -0.09 1.12
CA ALA A 38 -14.12 0.95 1.94
C ALA A 38 -15.36 0.47 2.72
N LEU A 39 -15.48 0.97 3.96
CA LEU A 39 -16.69 0.93 4.77
C LEU A 39 -17.54 2.14 4.41
N ILE A 40 -18.76 1.92 3.93
CA ILE A 40 -19.66 3.00 3.51
C ILE A 40 -20.95 2.82 4.28
N PRO A 41 -21.40 3.81 5.06
CA PRO A 41 -22.67 3.72 5.76
C PRO A 41 -23.80 3.54 4.74
N ALA A 42 -24.87 2.85 5.17
CA ALA A 42 -26.11 2.83 4.41
C ALA A 42 -26.58 4.28 4.21
N PRO A 43 -27.23 4.61 3.07
CA PRO A 43 -27.83 5.93 2.91
C PRO A 43 -28.75 6.16 4.10
N ALA A 44 -28.44 7.18 4.91
CA ALA A 44 -29.26 7.53 6.05
C ALA A 44 -30.63 7.92 5.52
N ASP A 45 -31.66 7.19 5.93
CA ASP A 45 -33.02 7.69 5.76
C ASP A 45 -33.12 8.96 6.63
N PRO A 46 -33.57 10.10 6.10
CA PRO A 46 -33.72 11.33 6.88
C PRO A 46 -34.61 11.16 8.12
N LEU A 47 -35.38 10.07 8.22
CA LEU A 47 -36.19 9.71 9.38
C LEU A 47 -35.46 8.87 10.44
N THR A 48 -34.23 8.40 10.16
CA THR A 48 -33.44 7.60 11.10
C THR A 48 -32.45 8.49 11.86
N LEU A 49 -32.85 8.93 13.06
CA LEU A 49 -32.03 9.68 14.01
C LEU A 49 -30.93 8.82 14.68
N SER A 50 -30.21 7.98 13.92
CA SER A 50 -29.02 7.31 14.44
C SER A 50 -27.83 8.27 14.34
N GLY A 51 -27.45 8.87 15.48
CA GLY A 51 -26.53 10.01 15.63
C GLY A 51 -25.06 9.79 15.29
N GLY A 52 -24.76 9.01 14.25
CA GLY A 52 -23.42 8.98 13.65
C GLY A 52 -23.41 9.81 12.37
N GLU A 53 -22.59 10.86 12.31
CA GLU A 53 -22.31 11.56 11.05
C GLU A 53 -21.90 10.52 9.99
N PRO A 54 -22.64 10.38 8.87
CA PRO A 54 -22.37 9.35 7.89
C PRO A 54 -20.98 9.58 7.30
N ALA A 55 -20.01 8.73 7.66
CA ALA A 55 -18.64 8.83 7.19
C ALA A 55 -18.25 7.55 6.43
N ALA A 56 -17.85 7.68 5.17
CA ALA A 56 -17.22 6.61 4.43
C ALA A 56 -15.75 6.50 4.84
N GLN A 57 -15.28 5.31 5.20
CA GLN A 57 -13.90 5.06 5.56
C GLN A 57 -13.23 4.18 4.51
N VAL A 58 -12.13 4.66 3.92
CA VAL A 58 -11.32 3.89 3.00
C VAL A 58 -10.17 3.24 3.76
N LEU A 59 -10.07 1.92 3.61
CA LEU A 59 -9.12 1.08 4.34
C LEU A 59 -7.88 0.76 3.50
N ALA A 60 -8.08 0.50 2.21
CA ALA A 60 -7.01 0.11 1.29
C ALA A 60 -7.38 0.41 -0.17
N LEU A 61 -6.37 0.60 -1.01
CA LEU A 61 -6.49 0.51 -2.47
C LEU A 61 -6.25 -0.92 -2.94
N THR A 62 -7.05 -1.39 -3.88
CA THR A 62 -6.88 -2.71 -4.51
C THR A 62 -5.72 -2.68 -5.52
N GLU A 63 -5.30 -3.85 -6.02
CA GLU A 63 -4.32 -3.93 -7.11
C GLU A 63 -4.81 -3.17 -8.35
N LYS A 64 -6.08 -3.39 -8.74
CA LYS A 64 -6.73 -2.65 -9.83
C LYS A 64 -6.72 -1.14 -9.58
N GLY A 65 -7.00 -0.69 -8.35
CA GLY A 65 -6.94 0.72 -7.99
C GLY A 65 -5.57 1.35 -8.18
N ARG A 66 -4.50 0.61 -7.85
CA ARG A 66 -3.12 1.07 -8.06
C ARG A 66 -2.71 1.06 -9.53
N GLU A 67 -3.16 0.07 -10.30
CA GLU A 67 -2.94 0.03 -11.75
C GLU A 67 -3.62 1.19 -12.46
N GLU A 68 -4.89 1.49 -12.13
CA GLU A 68 -5.58 2.66 -12.67
C GLU A 68 -4.87 3.96 -12.26
N LEU A 69 -4.46 4.07 -11.00
CA LEU A 69 -3.68 5.22 -10.54
C LEU A 69 -2.37 5.41 -11.31
N ALA A 70 -1.67 4.32 -11.63
CA ALA A 70 -0.43 4.35 -12.40
C ALA A 70 -0.68 4.80 -13.85
N ARG A 71 -1.75 4.32 -14.49
CA ARG A 71 -2.17 4.72 -15.85
C ARG A 71 -2.43 6.22 -15.95
N ILE A 72 -2.98 6.83 -14.90
CA ILE A 72 -3.29 8.26 -14.89
C ILE A 72 -2.05 9.10 -14.62
N ARG A 73 -1.09 8.56 -13.85
CA ARG A 73 0.16 9.27 -13.52
C ARG A 73 1.10 9.35 -14.72
N TYR A 74 1.00 8.44 -15.69
CA TYR A 74 1.79 8.44 -16.92
C TYR A 74 0.88 8.37 -18.16
N PRO A 75 0.54 9.51 -18.78
CA PRO A 75 -0.11 9.50 -20.09
C PRO A 75 0.90 9.06 -21.15
N GLY A 76 0.88 7.78 -21.56
CA GLY A 76 1.67 7.30 -22.71
C GLY A 76 2.18 5.86 -22.65
N ASP A 77 2.24 5.25 -21.45
CA ASP A 77 2.75 3.89 -21.29
C ASP A 77 1.60 2.91 -21.05
N LEU A 78 1.18 2.23 -22.12
CA LEU A 78 0.36 1.01 -22.00
C LEU A 78 1.22 -0.07 -21.34
N PRO A 79 0.92 -0.54 -20.11
CA PRO A 79 1.64 -1.68 -19.58
C PRO A 79 1.32 -2.92 -20.43
N PRO A 80 2.32 -3.78 -20.72
CA PRO A 80 2.05 -5.05 -21.38
C PRO A 80 1.01 -5.84 -20.56
N PRO A 81 0.05 -6.53 -21.20
CA PRO A 81 -0.96 -7.29 -20.48
C PRO A 81 -0.26 -8.29 -19.55
N LYS A 82 -0.50 -8.17 -18.23
CA LYS A 82 0.01 -9.13 -17.24
C LYS A 82 -0.45 -10.55 -17.64
N PRO A 83 0.44 -11.55 -17.67
CA PRO A 83 0.02 -12.94 -17.83
C PRO A 83 -0.92 -13.28 -16.68
N ARG A 84 -2.08 -13.85 -17.02
CA ARG A 84 -3.08 -14.34 -16.07
C ARG A 84 -2.45 -15.47 -15.27
N HIS A 85 -1.80 -15.16 -14.15
CA HIS A 85 -1.23 -16.19 -13.29
C HIS A 85 -2.37 -16.97 -12.61
N PRO A 86 -2.45 -18.29 -12.81
CA PRO A 86 -3.38 -19.13 -12.10
C PRO A 86 -2.85 -19.37 -10.69
N GLY A 87 -3.56 -18.86 -9.68
CA GLY A 87 -3.57 -19.44 -8.36
C GLY A 87 -2.75 -18.73 -7.28
N LEU A 88 -3.46 -18.37 -6.21
CA LEU A 88 -2.95 -18.12 -4.87
C LEU A 88 -1.91 -19.19 -4.47
N LYS A 89 -0.66 -18.77 -4.20
CA LYS A 89 0.26 -19.34 -3.18
C LYS A 89 1.64 -18.66 -3.31
N GLY A 90 2.02 -17.85 -2.33
CA GLY A 90 3.36 -17.23 -2.28
C GLY A 90 3.58 -16.22 -1.16
N TRP A 91 2.54 -15.64 -0.57
CA TRP A 91 2.70 -14.54 0.41
C TRP A 91 2.89 -14.98 1.88
N LEU A 92 3.23 -16.24 2.16
CA LEU A 92 3.50 -16.70 3.53
C LEU A 92 5.01 -16.85 3.86
N GLY A 93 5.91 -16.35 3.02
CA GLY A 93 7.35 -16.61 3.17
C GLY A 93 8.26 -15.40 3.02
N ALA A 94 8.11 -14.37 3.86
CA ALA A 94 9.14 -13.33 3.98
C ALA A 94 9.19 -12.77 5.41
N LYS A 95 9.64 -13.61 6.35
CA LYS A 95 10.10 -13.19 7.68
C LYS A 95 11.30 -14.06 8.04
N ARG A 96 12.37 -13.42 8.54
CA ARG A 96 13.76 -13.90 8.82
C ARG A 96 14.69 -13.53 7.66
N PHE A 97 15.65 -12.63 7.80
CA PHE A 97 16.76 -12.70 8.76
C PHE A 97 17.13 -11.32 9.35
N GLY A 98 17.20 -11.26 10.67
CA GLY A 98 18.20 -10.45 11.35
C GLY A 98 19.38 -11.36 11.71
N HIS A 99 20.60 -10.91 11.43
CA HIS A 99 21.83 -11.10 12.22
C HIS A 99 23.05 -10.73 11.37
N GLY A 100 24.05 -10.13 12.00
CA GLY A 100 25.45 -10.38 11.64
C GLY A 100 26.26 -9.18 11.16
N LEU A 101 26.70 -8.36 12.12
CA LEU A 101 28.09 -7.89 12.26
C LEU A 101 28.83 -7.56 10.96
N GLN A 102 28.72 -6.30 10.51
CA GLN A 102 29.72 -5.74 9.62
C GLN A 102 30.92 -5.29 10.45
N GLN A 103 31.91 -6.17 10.50
CA GLN A 103 33.23 -5.94 11.07
C GLN A 103 33.94 -4.83 10.28
N VAL A 104 34.38 -3.79 10.99
CA VAL A 104 35.30 -2.78 10.48
C VAL A 104 36.74 -3.27 10.75
N LEU A 105 37.50 -3.43 9.66
CA LEU A 105 38.95 -3.67 9.58
C LEU A 105 39.76 -2.46 10.12
N PRO A 106 41.11 -2.46 10.06
CA PRO A 106 42.08 -3.33 10.72
C PRO A 106 43.16 -2.48 11.46
N ALA A 107 43.85 -3.03 12.47
CA ALA A 107 45.03 -2.37 13.04
C ALA A 107 46.16 -3.35 13.32
N ARG A 108 47.08 -3.39 12.36
CA ARG A 108 48.54 -3.49 12.48
C ARG A 108 49.13 -3.48 13.91
N GLY A 109 49.92 -4.51 14.21
CA GLY A 109 50.91 -4.57 15.31
C GLY A 109 51.55 -5.96 15.30
N HIS A 110 52.61 -6.16 14.53
CA HIS A 110 54.03 -6.05 14.89
C HIS A 110 54.53 -7.09 15.90
N ASP A 111 55.55 -7.82 15.44
CA ASP A 111 56.54 -8.62 16.15
C ASP A 111 56.12 -9.87 16.95
N SER A 112 56.63 -11.02 16.52
CA SER A 112 57.69 -11.68 17.29
C SER A 112 58.28 -12.87 16.52
N ARG A 113 59.55 -12.74 16.17
CA ARG A 113 60.62 -13.75 16.29
C ARG A 113 60.18 -15.20 16.54
N SER A 114 60.53 -16.09 15.61
CA SER A 114 60.95 -17.44 15.98
C SER A 114 62.18 -17.83 15.18
N TYR A 115 63.28 -17.95 15.92
CA TYR A 115 64.58 -18.45 15.48
C TYR A 115 64.43 -19.86 14.89
N ARG A 116 65.10 -20.08 13.76
CA ARG A 116 65.32 -21.40 13.17
C ARG A 116 66.77 -21.39 12.71
N ASN A 117 67.68 -22.02 13.46
CA ASN A 117 68.98 -22.50 13.03
C ASN A 117 69.60 -23.37 14.14
N LEU A 118 69.93 -24.62 13.74
CA LEU A 118 70.84 -25.61 14.35
C LEU A 118 70.47 -26.17 15.72
#